data_AF-A0A4V1UCN3-F1
#
_entry.id   AF-A0A4V1UCN3-F1
#
_cell.length_a   1.000
_cell.length_b   1.000
_cell.length_c   1.000
_cell.angle_alpha   90.00
_cell.angle_beta   90.00
_cell.angle_gamma   90.00
#
_symmetry.space_group_name_H-M   'P 1'
#
loop_
_entity.id
_entity.type
_entity.pdbx_description
1 polymer ?
#
loop_
_entity_poly.entity_id
_entity_poly.type
_entity_poly.pdbx_seq_one_letter_code
_entity_poly.pdbx_strand_id
1 'polypeptide(L)' 'FDLKTSSWIQTPADIRKLKGALFCDRRYDTVFLYHNGAESYYAARGFRGSLRV' A
#
# COMPACT_ATOMS: atom_id res chain seq x y z
N PHE A 1 -0.80 0.66 22.99
CA PHE A 1 -1.69 0.68 21.81
C PHE A 1 -0.82 0.43 20.59
N ASP A 2 -0.63 -0.83 20.23
CA ASP A 2 0.02 -1.23 18.97
C ASP A 2 -1.09 -1.51 17.96
N LEU A 3 -1.78 -0.44 17.54
CA LEU A 3 -2.83 -0.58 16.53
C LEU A 3 -2.15 -0.87 15.19
N LYS A 4 -2.67 -1.85 14.47
CA LYS A 4 -2.24 -2.16 13.10
C LYS A 4 -2.47 -0.94 12.20
N THR A 5 -1.45 -0.10 12.04
CA THR A 5 -1.46 1.01 11.09
C THR A 5 -0.65 0.62 9.87
N SER A 6 -1.34 0.27 8.77
CA SER A 6 -0.69 0.10 7.47
C SER A 6 -0.96 1.33 6.62
N SER A 7 0.09 1.92 6.03
CA SER A 7 -0.01 3.10 5.19
C SER A 7 0.78 2.91 3.90
N TRP A 8 0.23 3.41 2.80
CA TRP A 8 0.96 3.54 1.55
C TRP A 8 2.00 4.65 1.70
N ILE A 9 3.19 4.42 1.14
CA ILE A 9 4.24 5.43 1.09
C ILE A 9 4.53 5.80 -0.36
N GLN A 10 5.14 6.97 -0.55
CA GLN A 10 5.53 7.44 -1.88
C GLN A 10 6.45 6.41 -2.53
N THR A 11 5.96 5.78 -3.59
CA THR A 11 6.73 4.82 -4.36
C THR A 11 7.60 5.59 -5.36
N PRO A 12 8.93 5.36 -5.39
CA PRO A 12 9.81 5.93 -6.39
C PRO A 12 9.35 5.66 -7.81
N ALA A 13 9.56 6.62 -8.72
CA ALA A 13 9.07 6.55 -10.09
C ALA A 13 9.56 5.29 -10.83
N ASP A 14 10.81 4.88 -10.63
CA ASP A 14 11.38 3.71 -11.33
C ASP A 14 10.77 2.39 -10.86
N ILE A 15 10.41 2.27 -9.57
CA ILE A 15 9.67 1.12 -9.04
C ILE A 15 8.23 1.12 -9.58
N ARG A 16 7.62 2.30 -9.67
CA ARG A 16 6.25 2.46 -10.17
C ARG A 16 6.12 2.13 -11.66
N LYS A 17 7.13 2.47 -12.49
CA LYS A 17 7.20 2.08 -13.91
C LYS A 17 7.16 0.57 -14.09
N LEU A 18 7.73 -0.18 -13.14
CA LEU A 18 7.69 -1.64 -13.09
C LEU A 18 6.43 -2.19 -12.40
N LYS A 19 5.40 -1.35 -12.22
CA LYS A 19 4.12 -1.66 -11.54
C LYS A 19 4.24 -2.00 -10.05
N GLY A 20 5.37 -1.70 -9.42
CA GLY A 20 5.56 -1.83 -7.99
C GLY A 20 4.85 -0.72 -7.19
N ALA A 21 4.67 -0.99 -5.90
CA ALA A 21 4.14 -0.07 -4.91
C ALA A 21 4.71 -0.44 -3.53
N LEU A 22 4.93 0.57 -2.68
CA LEU A 22 5.49 0.43 -1.35
C LEU A 22 4.48 0.81 -0.27
N PHE A 23 4.46 0.05 0.81
CA PHE A 23 3.68 0.36 2.00
C PHE A 23 4.44 -0.06 3.25
N CYS A 24 4.12 0.54 4.38
CA CYS A 24 4.72 0.19 5.66
C CYS A 24 3.65 -0.07 6.73
N ASP A 25 4.03 -0.80 7.76
CA ASP A 25 3.33 -0.77 9.05
C ASP A 25 4.31 -0.63 10.22
N ARG A 26 3.78 -0.30 11.39
CA ARG A 26 4.53 -0.19 12.64
C ARG A 26 3.98 -1.22 13.62
N ARG A 27 4.85 -2.08 14.13
CA ARG A 27 4.54 -3.11 15.12
C ARG A 27 5.75 -3.35 16.01
N TYR A 28 5.54 -3.71 17.27
CA TYR A 28 6.65 -4.00 18.20
C TYR A 28 7.68 -2.87 18.27
N ASP A 29 7.20 -1.62 18.25
CA ASP A 29 8.02 -0.41 18.19
C ASP A 29 8.97 -0.33 16.97
N THR A 30 8.70 -1.12 15.92
CA THR A 30 9.56 -1.28 14.74
C THR A 30 8.78 -0.96 13.47
N VAL A 31 9.43 -0.33 12.50
CA VAL A 31 8.86 -0.05 11.17
C VAL A 31 9.22 -1.17 10.21
N PHE A 32 8.20 -1.75 9.58
CA PHE A 32 8.37 -2.76 8.54
C PHE A 32 7.97 -2.18 7.19
N LEU A 33 8.84 -2.33 6.20
CA LEU A 33 8.63 -1.91 4.82
C LEU A 33 8.34 -3.12 3.94
N TYR A 34 7.34 -2.99 3.08
CA TYR A 34 6.91 -4.02 2.16
C TYR A 34 6.76 -3.48 0.74
N HIS A 35 6.83 -4.38 -0.24
CA HIS A 35 6.50 -4.09 -1.63
C HIS A 35 5.36 -4.99 -2.11
N ASN A 36 4.48 -4.46 -2.94
CA ASN A 36 3.48 -5.23 -3.68
C ASN A 36 3.26 -4.59 -5.05
N GLY A 37 2.59 -5.29 -5.95
CA GLY A 37 2.01 -4.63 -7.12
C GLY A 37 0.71 -3.96 -6.72
N ALA A 38 0.45 -2.72 -7.13
CA ALA A 38 -0.86 -2.10 -6.93
C ALA A 38 -1.96 -2.98 -7.58
N GLU A 39 -1.67 -3.54 -8.75
CA GLU A 39 -2.54 -4.48 -9.44
C GLU A 39 -2.81 -5.73 -8.59
N SER A 40 -1.78 -6.35 -7.99
CA SER A 40 -1.95 -7.52 -7.11
C SER A 40 -2.74 -7.19 -5.84
N TYR A 41 -2.50 -6.02 -5.24
CA TYR A 41 -3.21 -5.57 -4.04
C TYR A 41 -4.70 -5.29 -4.30
N TYR A 42 -5.03 -4.74 -5.47
CA TYR A 42 -6.41 -4.45 -5.87
C TYR A 42 -7.08 -5.59 -6.65
N ALA A 43 -6.35 -6.58 -7.18
CA ALA A 43 -6.94 -7.70 -7.93
C ALA A 43 -7.97 -8.49 -7.13
N ALA A 44 -7.77 -8.62 -5.81
CA ALA A 44 -8.70 -9.28 -4.91
C ALA A 44 -9.75 -8.34 -4.29
N ARG A 45 -9.71 -7.04 -4.62
CA ARG A 45 -10.62 -6.03 -4.07
C ARG A 45 -11.47 -5.49 -5.22
N GLY A 46 -12.76 -5.81 -5.20
CA GLY A 46 -13.72 -5.40 -6.22
C GLY A 46 -13.72 -3.89 -6.51
N PHE A 47 -14.41 -3.52 -7.59
CA PHE A 47 -14.49 -2.13 -8.06
C PHE A 47 -14.83 -1.13 -6.94
N ARG A 48 -14.00 -0.10 -6.76
CA ARG A 48 -14.31 1.03 -5.88
C ARG A 48 -15.08 2.09 -6.67
N GLY A 49 -16.38 2.21 -6.38
CA GLY A 49 -17.19 3.32 -6.89
C GLY A 49 -16.76 4.64 -6.24
N SER A 50 -16.56 5.67 -7.04
CA SER A 50 -16.39 7.05 -6.58
C SER A 50 -17.71 7.78 -6.81
N LEU A 51 -18.45 8.06 -5.73
CA LEU A 51 -19.61 8.92 -5.80
C LEU A 51 -19.18 10.36 -5.55
N ARG A 52 -19.42 11.25 -6.51
CA ARG A 52 -19.39 12.69 -6.31
C ARG A 52 -20.84 13.13 -6.10
N VAL A 53 -21.15 13.62 -4.90
CA VAL A 53 -22.39 14.32 -4.58
C VAL A 53 -22.22 15.81 -4.76
#